data_AF-A0A7W7KDI0-F1
#
_entry.id   AF-A0A7W7KDI0-F1
#
_cell.length_a   1.000
_cell.length_b   1.000
_cell.length_c   1.000
_cell.angle_alpha   90.00
_cell.angle_beta   90.00
_cell.angle_gamma   90.00
#
_symmetry.space_group_name_H-M   'P 1'
#
loop_
_entity.id
_entity.type
_entity.pdbx_description
1 polymer ?
#
loop_
_entity_poly.entity_id
_entity_poly.type
_entity_poly.pdbx_seq_one_letter_code
_entity_poly.pdbx_strand_id
1 'polypeptide(L)' 'MMPDQDVDPARGRFFTIQAVRLAGVAFVVTGMLIVSGRLILPDWLPLWVGYLLIANGLIDVFVIPTRLVRKWRTPE' A
#
# COMPACT_ATOMS: atom_id res chain seq x y z
N MET A 1 33.80 -19.52 -11.39
CA MET A 1 32.76 -19.46 -10.36
C MET A 1 32.48 -17.98 -10.14
N MET A 2 31.45 -17.43 -10.80
CA MET A 2 31.03 -16.06 -10.50
C MET A 2 30.47 -16.07 -9.07
N PRO A 3 30.83 -15.13 -8.20
CA PRO A 3 30.18 -15.03 -6.90
C PRO A 3 28.71 -14.78 -7.19
N ASP A 4 27.86 -15.75 -6.84
CA ASP A 4 26.43 -15.57 -6.83
C ASP A 4 26.19 -14.29 -6.01
N GLN A 5 25.73 -13.24 -6.69
CA GLN A 5 25.36 -12.00 -6.03
C GLN A 5 24.08 -12.34 -5.29
N ASP A 6 24.23 -12.89 -4.09
CA ASP A 6 23.13 -13.16 -3.17
C ASP A 6 22.44 -11.84 -2.90
N VAL A 7 21.41 -11.55 -3.71
CA VAL A 7 20.54 -10.40 -3.50
C VAL A 7 19.90 -10.65 -2.15
N ASP A 8 20.40 -9.97 -1.12
CA ASP A 8 19.94 -10.13 0.25
C ASP A 8 18.39 -10.03 0.26
N PRO A 9 17.69 -11.14 0.52
CA PRO A 9 16.24 -11.16 0.47
C PRO A 9 15.65 -10.19 1.51
N ALA A 10 16.40 -9.78 2.54
CA ALA A 10 15.97 -8.76 3.49
C ALA A 10 15.79 -7.38 2.84
N ARG A 11 16.63 -7.00 1.87
CA ARG A 11 16.49 -5.74 1.14
C ARG A 11 15.22 -5.70 0.30
N GLY A 12 14.95 -6.78 -0.43
CA GLY A 12 13.72 -6.90 -1.23
C GLY A 12 12.48 -6.81 -0.34
N ARG A 13 12.50 -7.54 0.78
CA ARG A 13 11.41 -7.56 1.76
C ARG A 13 11.11 -6.18 2.35
N PHE A 14 12.15 -5.46 2.77
CA PHE A 14 12.03 -4.10 3.29
C PHE A 14 11.45 -3.15 2.25
N PHE A 15 11.97 -3.19 1.02
CA PHE A 15 11.47 -2.33 -0.05
C PHE A 15 10.00 -2.57 -0.35
N THR A 16 9.56 -3.84 -0.43
CA THR A 16 8.15 -4.15 -0.66
C THR A 16 7.25 -3.64 0.47
N ILE A 17 7.62 -3.82 1.74
CA ILE A 17 6.83 -3.31 2.87
C ILE A 17 6.71 -1.77 2.80
N GLN A 18 7.80 -1.08 2.49
CA GLN A 18 7.80 0.38 2.40
C GLN A 18 6.98 0.86 1.20
N ALA A 19 7.09 0.20 0.04
CA ALA A 19 6.30 0.52 -1.14
C ALA A 19 4.79 0.36 -0.88
N VAL A 20 4.38 -0.73 -0.22
CA VAL A 20 2.98 -0.96 0.17
C VAL A 20 2.47 0.12 1.13
N ARG A 21 3.27 0.49 2.15
CA ARG A 21 2.88 1.57 3.06
C ARG A 21 2.72 2.89 2.32
N LEU A 22 3.64 3.21 1.43
CA LEU A 22 3.61 4.46 0.67
C LEU A 22 2.39 4.51 -0.27
N ALA A 23 2.08 3.40 -0.94
CA ALA A 23 0.89 3.27 -1.77
C ALA A 23 -0.40 3.41 -0.95
N GLY A 24 -0.48 2.77 0.21
CA GLY A 24 -1.64 2.90 1.09
C GLY A 24 -1.83 4.33 1.62
N VAL A 25 -0.76 5.00 2.03
CA VAL A 25 -0.81 6.44 2.41
C VAL A 25 -1.26 7.30 1.23
N ALA A 26 -0.76 7.04 0.02
CA ALA A 26 -1.19 7.76 -1.18
C ALA A 26 -2.68 7.57 -1.45
N PHE A 27 -3.22 6.36 -1.26
CA PHE A 27 -4.66 6.11 -1.38
C PHE A 27 -5.48 6.85 -0.32
N VAL A 28 -5.03 6.88 0.94
CA VAL A 28 -5.71 7.63 2.00
C VAL A 28 -5.73 9.13 1.68
N VAL A 29 -4.58 9.71 1.33
CA VAL A 29 -4.48 11.14 1.00
C VAL A 29 -5.34 11.47 -0.22
N THR A 30 -5.30 10.64 -1.27
CA THR A 30 -6.13 10.82 -2.46
C THR A 30 -7.61 10.76 -2.11
N GLY A 31 -8.03 9.79 -1.31
CA GLY A 31 -9.43 9.66 -0.91
C GLY A 31 -9.89 10.83 -0.05
N MET A 32 -9.00 11.37 0.80
CA MET A 32 -9.28 12.57 1.59
C MET A 32 -9.42 13.82 0.70
N LEU A 33 -8.64 13.93 -0.38
CA LEU A 33 -8.78 14.98 -1.39
C LEU A 33 -10.11 14.87 -2.16
N ILE A 34 -10.56 13.65 -2.45
CA ILE A 34 -11.86 13.38 -3.07
C ILE A 34 -13.00 13.82 -2.14
N VAL A 35 -12.97 13.38 -0.87
CA VAL A 35 -14.02 13.69 0.11
C VAL A 35 -14.05 15.19 0.47
N SER A 36 -12.90 15.85 0.49
CA SER A 36 -12.83 17.31 0.72
C SER A 36 -13.27 18.16 -0.48
N GLY A 37 -13.69 17.53 -1.60
CA GLY A 37 -14.16 18.23 -2.80
C GLY A 37 -13.09 19.06 -3.50
N ARG A 38 -11.80 18.81 -3.21
CA ARG A 38 -10.68 19.53 -3.83
C ARG A 38 -10.28 18.97 -5.19
N LEU A 39 -10.72 17.74 -5.50
CA LEU A 39 -10.57 17.14 -6.82
C LEU A 39 -11.84 17.39 -7.64
N ILE A 40 -11.64 17.88 -8.87
CA ILE A 40 -12.71 17.93 -9.88
C ILE A 40 -12.97 16.49 -10.31
N LEU A 41 -13.98 15.89 -9.69
CA LEU A 41 -14.40 14.53 -10.01
C LEU A 41 -15.43 14.58 -11.15
N PRO A 42 -15.41 13.60 -12.06
CA PRO A 42 -16.48 13.46 -13.03
C PRO A 42 -17.83 13.24 -12.34
N ASP A 43 -18.92 13.76 -12.91
CA ASP A 43 -20.28 13.64 -12.33
C ASP A 43 -20.74 12.17 -12.11
N TRP A 44 -20.16 11.24 -12.88
CA TRP A 44 -20.44 9.80 -12.74
C TRP A 44 -19.72 9.15 -11.57
N LEU A 45 -18.76 9.82 -10.93
CA LEU A 45 -17.94 9.26 -9.86
C LEU A 45 -18.39 9.82 -8.49
N PRO A 46 -19.08 9.01 -7.68
CA PRO A 46 -19.67 9.50 -6.44
C PRO A 46 -18.65 9.73 -5.32
N LEU A 47 -18.97 10.64 -4.38
CA LEU A 47 -18.15 10.91 -3.19
C LEU A 47 -17.86 9.68 -2.32
N TRP A 48 -18.74 8.65 -2.33
CA TRP A 48 -18.51 7.41 -1.58
C TRP A 48 -17.28 6.63 -2.05
N VAL A 49 -16.84 6.84 -3.30
CA VAL A 49 -15.59 6.25 -3.82
C VAL A 49 -14.38 6.78 -3.04
N GLY A 50 -14.39 8.05 -2.62
CA GLY A 50 -13.34 8.60 -1.77
C GLY A 50 -13.24 7.90 -0.42
N TYR A 51 -14.38 7.62 0.21
CA TYR A 51 -14.43 6.86 1.46
C TYR A 51 -13.94 5.42 1.30
N LEU A 52 -14.29 4.75 0.21
CA LEU A 52 -13.73 3.42 -0.09
C LEU A 52 -12.23 3.45 -0.33
N LEU A 53 -11.73 4.49 -1.00
CA LEU A 53 -10.30 4.64 -1.25
C LEU A 53 -9.52 4.86 0.06
N ILE A 54 -10.08 5.64 0.99
CA ILE A 54 -9.52 5.81 2.34
C ILE A 54 -9.52 4.47 3.08
N ALA A 55 -10.65 3.76 3.10
CA ALA A 55 -10.76 2.48 3.78
C ALA A 55 -9.76 1.45 3.21
N ASN A 56 -9.66 1.36 1.89
CA ASN A 56 -8.70 0.48 1.22
C ASN A 56 -7.25 0.89 1.52
N GLY A 57 -6.95 2.19 1.47
CA GLY A 57 -5.63 2.71 1.83
C GLY A 57 -5.23 2.35 3.26
N LEU A 58 -6.14 2.47 4.23
CA LEU A 58 -5.88 2.01 5.60
C LEU A 58 -5.61 0.50 5.66
N ILE A 59 -6.41 -0.31 4.96
CA ILE A 59 -6.20 -1.77 4.90
C ILE A 59 -4.81 -2.07 4.33
N ASP A 60 -4.40 -1.40 3.25
CA ASP A 60 -3.09 -1.60 2.64
C ASP A 60 -1.94 -1.16 3.56
N VAL A 61 -2.10 -0.06 4.33
CA VAL A 61 -1.09 0.39 5.30
C VAL A 61 -0.94 -0.55 6.49
N PHE A 62 -2.02 -1.17 6.98
CA PHE A 62 -2.00 -1.92 8.24
C PHE A 62 -2.06 -3.44 8.07
N VAL A 63 -2.86 -3.94 7.13
CA VAL A 63 -3.17 -5.38 6.96
C VAL A 63 -2.15 -6.05 6.06
N ILE A 64 -1.85 -5.48 4.90
CA ILE A 64 -0.91 -6.08 3.95
C ILE A 64 0.50 -6.26 4.55
N PRO A 65 1.16 -5.26 5.16
CA PRO A 65 2.50 -5.46 5.72
C PRO A 65 2.49 -6.47 6.87
N THR A 66 1.44 -6.51 7.69
CA THR A 66 1.28 -7.53 8.74
C THR A 66 1.20 -8.95 8.15
N ARG A 67 0.46 -9.12 7.05
CA ARG A 67 0.39 -10.41 6.33
C ARG A 67 1.71 -10.77 5.67
N LEU A 68 2.39 -9.79 5.06
CA LEU A 68 3.69 -9.99 4.40
C LEU A 68 4.76 -10.42 5.41
N VAL A 69 4.81 -9.75 6.56
CA VAL A 69 5.69 -10.12 7.68
C VAL A 69 5.39 -11.52 8.18
N ARG A 70 4.12 -11.89 8.36
CA ARG A 70 3.73 -13.26 8.75
C ARG A 70 4.20 -14.30 7.74
N LYS A 71 3.98 -14.07 6.44
CA LYS A 71 4.37 -14.99 5.36
C LYS A 71 5.88 -15.20 5.28
N TRP A 72 6.67 -14.16 5.54
CA TRP A 72 8.14 -14.26 5.54
C TRP A 72 8.74 -14.74 6.86
N ARG A 73 7.94 -14.75 7.94
CA ARG A 73 8.31 -15.30 9.24
C ARG A 73 8.01 -16.78 9.38
N THR A 74 7.24 -17.41 8.50
CA THR A 74 7.00 -18.86 8.51
C THR A 74 8.14 -19.57 7.79
N PRO A 75 9.03 -20.27 8.53
CA PRO A 75 9.83 -21.34 7.98
C PRO A 75 9.02 -22.64 8.16
N GLU A 76 8.42 -23.12 7.08
CA GLU A 76 8.12 -24.56 7.02
C GLU A 76 9.29 -25.25 6.31
#